data_AF-A0A4P6YSP3-F1
#
_entry.id   AF-A0A4P6YSP3-F1
#
_cell.length_a   1.000
_cell.length_b   1.000
_cell.length_c   1.000
_cell.angle_alpha   90.00
_cell.angle_beta   90.00
_cell.angle_gamma   90.00
#
_symmetry.space_group_name_H-M   'P 1'
#
loop_
_entity.id
_entity.type
_entity.pdbx_description
1 polymer ?
#
loop_
_entity_poly.entity_id
_entity_poly.type
_entity_poly.pdbx_seq_one_letter_code
_entity_poly.pdbx_strand_id
1 'polypeptide(L)'
;MNTQQMIERYVHAATRYFWGRRKVAAIRTLRNEILSGVPDSNDKAKVMTRLHDLGSPILWQTTYEHETGFLAKSGLNNIYWYCLRLLLVLGVVVSLGLAVVEAFYRVNNLPFLMVTGDILQHFGTNLLLWMAVLTSILTVAGIIFQWRGLRLTDVVHRDKPWTAMQLRTVDLPGDGRIPKWHSIVGLVVDGTLLVTFFIIAQSLHFNNGGTSIHIFSWEHVAPLRGLLIGAIGFSVIAHALALVLRHWSNGLMLLATGSQILSAVFFGSILLDTANWHPELIDFLQQLFKLNPTEIMERMEMFGTWSVVGIMLLVIYLITQQFLQVRIWKRFTSILDN
;
A
#
# COMPACT_ATOMS: atom_id res chain seq x y z
N MET A 1 8.18 35.28 -4.00
CA MET A 1 8.80 34.21 -3.18
C MET A 1 9.96 34.82 -2.42
N ASN A 2 9.88 34.84 -1.09
CA ASN A 2 10.92 35.38 -0.21
C ASN A 2 12.17 34.47 -0.24
N THR A 3 13.37 35.02 -0.13
CA THR A 3 14.64 34.28 -0.09
C THR A 3 14.69 33.23 1.02
N GLN A 4 14.17 33.56 2.21
CA GLN A 4 14.06 32.57 3.29
C GLN A 4 13.17 31.38 2.89
N GLN A 5 12.07 31.64 2.20
CA GLN A 5 11.20 30.58 1.71
C GLN A 5 11.94 29.68 0.72
N MET A 6 12.74 30.24 -0.20
CA MET A 6 13.58 29.48 -1.15
C MET A 6 14.53 28.52 -0.44
N ILE A 7 15.24 29.02 0.57
CA ILE A 7 16.18 28.22 1.37
C ILE A 7 15.44 27.09 2.09
N GLU A 8 14.33 27.39 2.76
CA GLU A 8 13.53 26.37 3.45
C GLU A 8 12.98 25.31 2.48
N ARG A 9 12.59 25.69 1.26
CA ARG A 9 12.14 24.73 0.24
C ARG A 9 13.25 23.77 -0.14
N TYR A 10 14.44 24.31 -0.38
CA TYR A 10 15.60 23.50 -0.75
C TYR A 10 16.00 22.57 0.40
N VAL A 11 16.11 23.10 1.61
CA VAL A 11 16.45 22.31 2.81
C VAL A 11 15.42 21.22 3.05
N HIS A 12 14.13 21.54 2.96
CA HIS A 12 13.07 20.55 3.11
C HIS A 12 13.12 19.49 2.00
N ALA A 13 13.36 19.87 0.75
CA ALA A 13 13.48 18.94 -0.37
C ALA A 13 14.68 18.00 -0.21
N ALA A 14 15.85 18.52 0.15
CA ALA A 14 17.09 17.78 0.33
C ALA A 14 17.05 16.86 1.56
N THR A 15 16.27 17.21 2.59
CA THR A 15 16.24 16.48 3.86
C THR A 15 14.97 15.66 4.09
N ARG A 16 14.06 15.61 3.10
CA ARG A 16 12.74 14.96 3.22
C ARG A 16 12.81 13.50 3.62
N TYR A 17 13.86 12.80 3.21
CA TYR A 17 14.03 11.36 3.43
C TYR A 17 14.92 11.02 4.62
N PHE A 18 15.56 12.00 5.26
CA PHE A 18 16.28 11.77 6.51
C PHE A 18 15.33 11.67 7.70
N TRP A 19 15.71 10.89 8.71
CA TRP A 19 14.92 10.67 9.91
C TRP A 19 15.75 10.88 11.19
N GLY A 20 15.06 11.18 12.30
CA GLY A 20 15.65 11.28 13.63
C GLY A 20 16.78 12.31 13.73
N ARG A 21 17.83 11.97 14.49
CA ARG A 21 19.00 12.86 14.72
C ARG A 21 19.73 13.24 13.43
N ARG A 22 19.76 12.35 12.43
CA ARG A 22 20.39 12.62 11.13
C ARG A 22 19.67 13.72 10.36
N LYS A 23 18.33 13.77 10.41
CA LYS A 23 17.56 14.84 9.78
C LYS A 23 17.93 16.20 10.36
N VAL A 24 18.01 16.29 11.68
CA VAL A 24 18.36 17.53 12.38
C VAL A 24 19.78 17.97 12.05
N ALA A 25 20.73 17.04 12.00
CA ALA A 25 22.11 17.31 11.60
C ALA A 25 22.19 17.79 10.15
N ALA A 26 21.56 17.08 9.20
CA ALA A 26 21.56 17.43 7.79
C ALA A 26 20.91 18.80 7.54
N ILE A 27 19.79 19.11 8.20
CA ILE A 27 19.15 20.44 8.14
C ILE A 27 20.13 21.52 8.60
N ARG A 28 20.80 21.31 9.75
CA ARG A 28 21.74 22.30 10.29
C ARG A 28 22.95 22.49 9.36
N THR A 29 23.56 21.41 8.88
CA THR A 29 24.71 21.46 7.96
C THR A 29 24.35 22.20 6.67
N LEU A 30 23.25 21.81 6.03
CA LEU A 30 22.84 22.39 4.76
C LEU A 30 22.46 23.88 4.90
N ARG A 31 21.76 24.23 5.98
CA ARG A 31 21.40 25.63 6.24
C ARG A 31 22.65 26.49 6.47
N ASN A 32 23.63 25.96 7.22
CA ASN A 32 24.90 26.65 7.45
C ASN A 32 25.71 26.80 6.16
N GLU A 33 25.72 25.81 5.27
CA GLU A 33 26.43 25.83 4.00
C GLU A 33 25.82 26.80 2.97
N ILE A 34 24.51 26.99 3.02
CA ILE A 34 23.79 28.00 2.23
C ILE A 34 24.08 29.40 2.78
N LEU A 35 23.94 29.60 4.09
CA LEU A 35 24.10 30.90 4.74
C LEU A 35 25.57 31.39 4.77
N SER A 36 26.55 30.49 4.82
CA SER A 36 27.96 30.86 4.74
C SER A 36 28.35 31.39 3.36
N GLY A 37 27.70 30.90 2.29
CA GLY A 37 27.91 31.37 0.92
C GLY A 37 27.12 32.63 0.56
N VAL A 38 26.12 33.01 1.38
CA VAL A 38 25.30 34.21 1.18
C VAL A 38 25.10 34.93 2.51
N PRO A 39 26.04 35.81 2.91
CA PRO A 39 25.97 36.54 4.18
C PRO A 39 24.72 37.41 4.31
N ASP A 40 24.20 37.86 3.16
CA ASP A 40 23.08 38.79 3.07
C ASP A 40 21.87 38.09 2.46
N SER A 41 21.04 37.48 3.32
CA SER A 41 19.94 36.60 2.92
C SER A 41 18.81 37.30 2.16
N ASN A 42 18.87 38.63 1.97
CA ASN A 42 17.87 39.39 1.21
C ASN A 42 18.16 39.44 -0.29
N ASP A 43 19.37 39.08 -0.74
CA ASP A 43 19.72 39.09 -2.16
C ASP A 43 19.26 37.80 -2.86
N LYS A 44 18.11 37.90 -3.53
CA LYS A 44 17.49 36.78 -4.25
C LYS A 44 18.37 36.18 -5.35
N ALA A 45 19.18 37.00 -6.02
CA ALA A 45 20.04 36.51 -7.09
C ALA A 45 21.18 35.65 -6.52
N LYS A 46 21.84 36.10 -5.45
CA LYS A 46 22.89 35.33 -4.77
C LYS A 46 22.38 34.02 -4.19
N VAL A 47 21.19 34.02 -3.60
CA VAL A 47 20.55 32.79 -3.11
C VAL A 47 20.28 31.82 -4.25
N MET A 48 19.76 32.29 -5.40
CA MET A 48 19.52 31.40 -6.55
C MET A 48 20.82 30.80 -7.10
N THR A 49 21.87 31.60 -7.25
CA THR A 49 23.18 31.10 -7.70
C THR A 49 23.73 30.07 -6.74
N ARG A 50 23.69 30.33 -5.43
CA ARG A 50 24.18 29.38 -4.43
C ARG A 50 23.41 28.06 -4.43
N LEU A 51 22.08 28.13 -4.56
CA LEU A 51 21.26 26.93 -4.68
C LEU A 51 21.57 26.14 -5.96
N HIS A 52 21.96 26.83 -7.03
CA HIS A 52 22.41 26.21 -8.27
C HIS A 52 23.77 25.52 -8.15
N ASP A 53 24.70 26.14 -7.43
CA ASP A 53 26.01 25.54 -7.16
C ASP A 53 25.90 24.27 -6.30
N LEU A 54 24.95 24.25 -5.37
CA LEU A 54 24.64 23.06 -4.55
C LEU A 54 24.02 21.91 -5.36
N GLY A 55 23.55 22.18 -6.59
CA GLY A 55 22.96 21.20 -7.47
C GLY A 55 21.58 20.72 -7.00
N SER A 56 21.11 19.60 -7.58
CA SER A 56 19.77 19.12 -7.25
C SER A 56 19.69 18.64 -5.78
N PRO A 57 18.59 18.90 -5.06
CA PRO A 57 18.42 18.45 -3.67
C PRO A 57 18.66 16.95 -3.47
N ILE A 58 18.34 16.16 -4.49
CA ILE A 58 18.53 14.71 -4.51
C ILE A 58 20.01 14.36 -4.67
N LEU A 59 20.75 15.10 -5.51
CA LEU A 59 22.18 14.91 -5.68
C LEU A 59 22.92 15.25 -4.38
N TRP A 60 22.59 16.38 -3.75
CA TRP A 60 23.15 16.75 -2.45
C TRP A 60 22.90 15.67 -1.40
N GLN A 61 21.68 15.12 -1.35
CA GLN A 61 21.33 14.02 -0.46
C GLN A 61 22.21 12.78 -0.70
N THR A 62 22.44 12.39 -1.95
CA THR A 62 23.30 11.24 -2.26
C THR A 62 24.77 11.48 -1.92
N THR A 63 25.28 12.70 -2.11
CA THR A 63 26.65 13.07 -1.72
C THR A 63 26.81 13.03 -0.20
N TYR A 64 25.82 13.52 0.54
CA TYR A 64 25.80 13.48 2.01
C TYR A 64 25.66 12.04 2.55
N GLU A 65 24.95 11.15 1.85
CA GLU A 65 24.79 9.74 2.23
C GLU A 65 26.02 8.87 1.90
N HIS A 66 26.84 9.27 0.91
CA HIS A 66 27.95 8.47 0.38
C HIS A 66 29.02 8.10 1.43
N GLU A 67 29.07 8.78 2.57
CA GLU A 67 30.01 8.51 3.65
C GLU A 67 29.64 7.26 4.50
N THR A 68 28.48 6.63 4.32
CA THR A 68 28.00 5.58 5.26
C THR A 68 27.45 4.28 4.62
N GLY A 69 28.31 3.44 4.04
CA GLY A 69 28.07 2.00 3.86
C GLY A 69 27.34 1.52 2.57
N PHE A 70 27.25 0.19 2.41
CA PHE A 70 26.87 -0.51 1.17
C PHE A 70 25.51 -0.10 0.58
N LEU A 71 24.46 0.01 1.42
CA LEU A 71 23.12 0.46 0.99
C LEU A 71 23.01 1.98 0.80
N ALA A 72 23.92 2.76 1.39
CA ALA A 72 23.96 4.21 1.20
C ALA A 72 24.60 4.59 -0.14
N LYS A 73 25.51 3.76 -0.66
CA LYS A 73 26.18 3.98 -1.95
C LYS A 73 25.21 3.98 -3.14
N SER A 74 24.05 3.33 -3.02
CA SER A 74 23.00 3.29 -4.06
C SER A 74 21.87 4.32 -3.85
N GLY A 75 21.91 5.12 -2.77
CA GLY A 75 20.81 6.02 -2.39
C GLY A 75 19.52 5.29 -2.00
N LEU A 76 19.57 3.96 -1.84
CA LEU A 76 18.42 3.11 -1.53
C LEU A 76 18.22 2.92 -0.03
N ASN A 77 19.17 3.30 0.83
CA ASN A 77 19.12 3.02 2.27
C ASN A 77 17.83 3.52 2.94
N ASN A 78 17.44 4.77 2.68
CA ASN A 78 16.22 5.34 3.25
C ASN A 78 14.95 4.67 2.72
N ILE A 79 14.93 4.28 1.43
CA ILE A 79 13.81 3.54 0.82
C ILE A 79 13.74 2.12 1.38
N TYR A 80 14.89 1.46 1.52
CA TYR A 80 15.02 0.12 2.09
C TYR A 80 14.47 0.08 3.52
N TRP A 81 14.92 0.97 4.41
CA TRP A 81 14.41 1.02 5.78
C TRP A 81 12.94 1.41 5.86
N TYR A 82 12.47 2.25 4.95
CA TYR A 82 11.05 2.59 4.85
C TYR A 82 10.20 1.38 4.43
N CYS A 83 10.61 0.69 3.36
CA CYS A 83 9.97 -0.54 2.91
C CYS A 83 10.01 -1.62 3.98
N LEU A 84 11.16 -1.82 4.64
CA LEU A 84 11.31 -2.81 5.72
C LEU A 84 10.33 -2.53 6.87
N ARG A 85 10.21 -1.27 7.33
CA ARG A 85 9.25 -0.91 8.38
C ARG A 85 7.81 -1.12 7.95
N LEU A 86 7.48 -0.73 6.73
CA LEU A 86 6.13 -0.92 6.20
C LEU A 86 5.78 -2.41 6.11
N LEU A 87 6.69 -3.21 5.56
CA LEU A 87 6.56 -4.65 5.41
C LEU A 87 6.53 -5.36 6.76
N LEU A 88 7.24 -4.87 7.77
CA LEU A 88 7.15 -5.39 9.14
C LEU A 88 5.75 -5.15 9.72
N VAL A 89 5.21 -3.93 9.59
CA VAL A 89 3.84 -3.63 10.04
C VAL A 89 2.82 -4.52 9.31
N LEU A 90 2.97 -4.67 7.99
CA LEU A 90 2.13 -5.54 7.18
C LEU A 90 2.24 -7.01 7.60
N GLY A 91 3.46 -7.51 7.77
CA GLY A 91 3.74 -8.88 8.21
C GLY A 91 3.15 -9.16 9.58
N VAL A 92 3.23 -8.22 10.53
CA VAL A 92 2.58 -8.35 11.85
C VAL A 92 1.06 -8.46 11.69
N VAL A 93 0.44 -7.56 10.93
CA VAL A 93 -1.03 -7.55 10.81
C VAL A 93 -1.53 -8.81 10.07
N VAL A 94 -0.87 -9.20 8.98
CA VAL A 94 -1.21 -10.40 8.22
C VAL A 94 -0.99 -11.64 9.08
N SER A 95 0.18 -11.82 9.69
CA SER A 95 0.47 -12.98 10.56
C SER A 95 -0.50 -13.08 11.73
N LEU A 96 -0.91 -11.94 12.30
CA LEU A 96 -1.90 -11.93 13.38
C LEU A 96 -3.28 -12.38 12.86
N GLY A 97 -3.71 -11.86 11.71
CA GLY A 97 -4.94 -12.31 11.05
C GLY A 97 -4.94 -13.81 10.78
N LEU A 98 -3.84 -14.35 10.25
CA LEU A 98 -3.69 -15.79 10.00
C LEU A 98 -3.71 -16.62 11.27
N ALA A 99 -2.97 -16.20 12.29
CA ALA A 99 -2.94 -16.89 13.57
C ALA A 99 -4.32 -16.92 14.25
N VAL A 100 -5.09 -15.83 14.13
CA VAL A 100 -6.46 -15.76 14.64
C VAL A 100 -7.38 -16.70 13.86
N VAL A 101 -7.32 -16.70 12.53
CA VAL A 101 -8.11 -17.61 11.68
C VAL A 101 -7.77 -19.08 11.98
N GLU A 102 -6.49 -19.41 12.10
CA GLU A 102 -6.03 -20.77 12.40
C GLU A 102 -6.40 -21.19 13.83
N ALA A 103 -6.40 -20.25 14.78
CA ALA A 103 -6.88 -20.54 16.12
C ALA A 103 -8.38 -20.80 16.16
N PHE A 104 -9.18 -20.00 15.46
CA PHE A 104 -10.61 -20.24 15.28
C PHE A 104 -10.89 -21.60 14.64
N TYR A 105 -10.05 -22.04 13.70
CA TYR A 105 -10.12 -23.38 13.09
C TYR A 105 -9.96 -24.51 14.12
N ARG A 106 -9.12 -24.32 15.15
CA ARG A 106 -8.79 -25.34 16.15
C ARG A 106 -9.64 -25.28 17.43
N VAL A 107 -10.56 -24.32 17.56
CA VAL A 107 -11.46 -24.22 18.72
C VAL A 107 -12.55 -25.29 18.65
N ASN A 108 -12.17 -26.53 18.91
CA ASN A 108 -13.08 -27.54 19.44
C ASN A 108 -12.33 -28.27 20.57
N ASN A 109 -12.64 -27.85 21.81
CA ASN A 109 -12.20 -28.45 23.08
C ASN A 109 -10.85 -28.04 23.68
N LEU A 110 -10.15 -27.04 23.14
CA LEU A 110 -8.92 -26.55 23.78
C LEU A 110 -9.23 -25.48 24.84
N PRO A 111 -8.65 -25.57 26.05
CA PRO A 111 -8.76 -24.50 27.04
C PRO A 111 -8.17 -23.21 26.46
N PHE A 112 -8.76 -22.07 26.81
CA PHE A 112 -8.39 -20.73 26.29
C PHE A 112 -6.88 -20.48 26.26
N LEU A 113 -6.15 -20.97 27.28
CA LEU A 113 -4.71 -20.88 27.42
C LEU A 113 -3.92 -21.59 26.29
N MET A 114 -4.40 -22.76 25.85
CA MET A 114 -3.81 -23.49 24.71
C MET A 114 -4.11 -22.78 23.38
N VAL A 115 -5.32 -22.23 23.22
CA VAL A 115 -5.68 -21.44 22.03
C VAL A 115 -4.78 -20.20 21.92
N THR A 116 -4.54 -19.49 23.02
CA THR A 116 -3.63 -18.33 23.02
C THR A 116 -2.18 -18.71 22.73
N GLY A 117 -1.73 -19.89 23.20
CA GLY A 117 -0.40 -20.42 22.92
C GLY A 117 -0.22 -20.75 21.43
N ASP A 118 -1.23 -21.37 20.82
CA ASP A 118 -1.23 -21.71 19.39
C ASP A 118 -1.26 -20.44 18.52
N ILE A 119 -2.06 -19.43 18.89
CA ILE A 119 -2.05 -18.11 18.22
C ILE A 119 -0.65 -17.51 18.27
N LEU A 120 -0.01 -17.49 19.45
CA LEU A 120 1.33 -16.91 19.61
C LEU A 120 2.39 -17.67 18.80
N GLN A 121 2.31 -19.00 18.77
CA GLN A 121 3.23 -19.85 18.02
C GLN A 121 3.06 -19.66 16.50
N HIS A 122 1.83 -19.71 16.00
CA HIS A 122 1.54 -19.52 14.58
C HIS A 122 1.83 -18.09 14.13
N PHE A 123 1.48 -17.09 14.95
CA PHE A 123 1.86 -15.70 14.72
C PHE A 123 3.37 -15.55 14.61
N GLY A 124 4.13 -16.09 15.58
CA GLY A 124 5.58 -16.01 15.61
C GLY A 124 6.21 -16.69 14.38
N THR A 125 5.76 -17.89 14.04
CA THR A 125 6.28 -18.67 12.90
C THR A 125 5.98 -17.97 11.58
N ASN A 126 4.73 -17.52 11.38
CA ASN A 126 4.33 -16.79 10.18
C ASN A 126 5.07 -15.46 10.07
N LEU A 127 5.20 -14.70 11.16
CA LEU A 127 5.93 -13.44 11.17
C LEU A 127 7.39 -13.66 10.77
N LEU A 128 8.06 -14.69 11.30
CA LEU A 128 9.45 -14.98 11.01
C LEU A 128 9.65 -15.40 9.54
N LEU A 129 8.74 -16.24 9.02
CA LEU A 129 8.71 -16.64 7.61
C LEU A 129 8.52 -15.43 6.68
N TRP A 130 7.54 -14.58 6.98
CA TRP A 130 7.29 -13.35 6.21
C TRP A 130 8.47 -12.41 6.27
N MET A 131 9.06 -12.19 7.44
CA MET A 131 10.26 -11.36 7.58
C MET A 131 11.41 -11.91 6.74
N ALA A 132 11.67 -13.22 6.77
CA ALA A 132 12.71 -13.85 5.98
C ALA A 132 12.49 -13.67 4.47
N VAL A 133 11.27 -13.92 3.97
CA VAL A 133 10.90 -13.74 2.56
C VAL A 133 11.07 -12.27 2.15
N LEU A 134 10.55 -11.35 2.95
CA LEU A 134 10.59 -9.92 2.65
C LEU A 134 12.03 -9.37 2.66
N THR A 135 12.86 -9.77 3.63
CA THR A 135 14.28 -9.41 3.64
C THR A 135 15.00 -10.00 2.44
N SER A 136 14.64 -11.21 2.00
CA SER A 136 15.23 -11.85 0.83
C SER A 136 14.90 -11.08 -0.45
N ILE A 137 13.62 -10.72 -0.65
CA ILE A 137 13.17 -9.93 -1.81
C ILE A 137 13.88 -8.57 -1.85
N LEU A 138 13.93 -7.84 -0.73
CA LEU A 138 14.59 -6.54 -0.68
C LEU A 138 16.10 -6.65 -0.95
N THR A 139 16.73 -7.73 -0.47
CA THR A 139 18.16 -7.99 -0.69
C THR A 139 18.43 -8.29 -2.17
N VAL A 140 17.63 -9.17 -2.79
CA VAL A 140 17.72 -9.48 -4.22
C VAL A 140 17.49 -8.23 -5.07
N ALA A 141 16.46 -7.45 -4.77
CA ALA A 141 16.20 -6.19 -5.45
C ALA A 141 17.40 -5.23 -5.34
N GLY A 142 17.96 -5.07 -4.14
CA GLY A 142 19.16 -4.25 -3.90
C GLY A 142 20.36 -4.71 -4.73
N ILE A 143 20.61 -6.02 -4.80
CA ILE A 143 21.67 -6.62 -5.61
C ILE A 143 21.45 -6.33 -7.10
N ILE A 144 20.22 -6.49 -7.61
CA ILE A 144 19.89 -6.22 -9.02
C ILE A 144 20.12 -4.75 -9.39
N PHE A 145 19.64 -3.82 -8.55
CA PHE A 145 19.85 -2.38 -8.78
C PHE A 145 21.33 -2.02 -8.83
N GLN A 146 22.12 -2.58 -7.93
CA GLN A 146 23.57 -2.35 -7.88
C GLN A 146 24.31 -2.98 -9.06
N TRP A 147 23.97 -4.23 -9.42
CA TRP A 147 24.61 -4.93 -10.53
C TRP A 147 24.37 -4.24 -11.87
N ARG A 148 23.19 -3.64 -12.06
CA ARG A 148 22.89 -2.80 -13.23
C ARG A 148 23.46 -1.38 -13.14
N GLY A 149 24.17 -1.03 -12.06
CA GLY A 149 24.67 0.33 -11.83
C GLY A 149 23.56 1.39 -11.80
N LEU A 150 22.30 0.97 -11.64
CA LEU A 150 21.15 1.86 -11.67
C LEU A 150 21.07 2.57 -10.33
N ARG A 151 21.58 3.80 -10.29
CA ARG A 151 21.25 4.73 -9.21
C ARG A 151 19.83 5.21 -9.49
N LEU A 152 18.94 5.18 -8.49
CA LEU A 152 17.58 5.71 -8.66
C LEU A 152 17.59 7.17 -9.16
N THR A 153 18.63 7.91 -8.79
CA THR A 153 18.90 9.27 -9.27
C THR A 153 19.03 9.34 -10.79
N ASP A 154 19.69 8.36 -11.40
CA ASP A 154 19.99 8.34 -12.84
C ASP A 154 18.75 7.96 -13.66
N VAL A 155 17.81 7.21 -13.09
CA VAL A 155 16.56 6.83 -13.77
C VAL A 155 15.54 7.98 -13.74
N VAL A 156 15.54 8.80 -12.68
CA VAL A 156 14.56 9.89 -12.51
C VAL A 156 15.04 11.22 -13.13
N HIS A 157 16.35 11.45 -13.24
CA HIS A 157 16.92 12.76 -13.65
C HIS A 157 17.73 12.74 -14.95
N ARG A 158 17.64 11.68 -15.75
CA ARG A 158 18.61 11.40 -16.82
C ARG A 158 18.84 12.54 -17.82
N ASP A 159 17.91 13.48 -18.03
CA ASP A 159 18.03 14.46 -19.12
C ASP A 159 17.52 15.89 -18.82
N LYS A 160 17.33 16.31 -17.55
CA LYS A 160 16.84 17.69 -17.26
C LYS A 160 17.84 18.52 -16.44
N PRO A 161 18.32 19.67 -16.96
CA PRO A 161 19.12 20.59 -16.16
C PRO A 161 18.30 21.10 -14.99
N TRP A 162 18.86 20.94 -13.80
CA TRP A 162 18.24 21.40 -12.56
C TRP A 162 18.19 22.93 -12.56
N THR A 163 17.07 23.50 -12.13
CA THR A 163 16.94 24.95 -11.93
C THR A 163 16.24 25.21 -10.60
N ALA A 164 16.66 26.25 -9.88
CA ALA A 164 16.09 26.62 -8.58
C ALA A 164 14.57 26.90 -8.64
N MET A 165 14.04 27.20 -9.84
CA MET A 165 12.59 27.37 -10.06
C MET A 165 11.80 26.05 -10.00
N GLN A 166 12.46 24.89 -10.17
CA GLN A 166 11.86 23.56 -10.03
C GLN A 166 11.68 23.15 -8.55
N LEU A 167 12.12 23.96 -7.59
CA LEU A 167 11.83 23.77 -6.18
C LEU A 167 10.31 23.88 -5.97
N ARG A 168 9.65 22.72 -5.88
CA ARG A 168 8.23 22.60 -5.53
C ARG A 168 7.93 23.51 -4.34
N THR A 169 6.80 24.22 -4.42
CA THR A 169 6.25 24.94 -3.28
C THR A 169 6.17 24.00 -2.09
N VAL A 170 6.77 24.38 -0.95
CA VAL A 170 6.74 23.58 0.29
C VAL A 170 5.28 23.26 0.55
N ASP A 171 4.96 21.96 0.45
CA ASP A 171 3.61 21.43 0.55
C ASP A 171 2.94 21.98 1.82
N LEU A 172 2.00 22.91 1.66
CA LEU A 172 1.13 23.39 2.74
C LEU A 172 0.29 22.21 3.24
N PRO A 173 -0.07 22.16 4.53
CA PRO A 173 -0.98 21.13 5.03
C PRO A 173 -2.32 21.25 4.28
N GLY A 174 -2.68 20.22 3.50
CA GLY A 174 -3.88 20.19 2.64
C GLY A 174 -3.65 19.76 1.19
N ASP A 175 -2.40 19.59 0.75
CA ASP A 175 -2.04 19.28 -0.63
C ASP A 175 -2.33 17.83 -1.05
N GLY A 176 -3.60 17.47 -1.31
CA GLY A 176 -4.04 16.29 -2.08
C GLY A 176 -3.37 14.94 -1.74
N ARG A 177 -2.76 14.85 -0.56
CA ARG A 177 -1.76 13.84 -0.24
C ARG A 177 -2.51 12.62 0.24
N ILE A 178 -2.17 11.48 -0.34
CA ILE A 178 -2.67 10.21 0.14
C ILE A 178 -2.05 9.99 1.53
N PRO A 179 -2.88 9.93 2.60
CA PRO A 179 -2.34 9.64 3.91
C PRO A 179 -1.77 8.22 3.90
N LYS A 180 -0.60 8.03 4.50
CA LYS A 180 0.13 6.75 4.43
C LYS A 180 -0.70 5.57 4.92
N TRP A 181 -1.56 5.81 5.93
CA TRP A 181 -2.44 4.78 6.47
C TRP A 181 -3.42 4.23 5.44
N HIS A 182 -3.85 5.03 4.45
CA HIS A 182 -4.79 4.57 3.43
C HIS A 182 -4.20 3.44 2.59
N SER A 183 -2.96 3.62 2.10
CA SER A 183 -2.24 2.55 1.39
C SER A 183 -1.92 1.36 2.28
N ILE A 184 -1.58 1.59 3.55
CA ILE A 184 -1.27 0.50 4.49
C ILE A 184 -2.51 -0.34 4.78
N VAL A 185 -3.65 0.30 5.06
CA VAL A 185 -4.92 -0.39 5.30
C VAL A 185 -5.35 -1.15 4.05
N GLY A 186 -5.24 -0.56 2.87
CA GLY A 186 -5.53 -1.25 1.61
C GLY A 186 -4.69 -2.52 1.43
N LEU A 187 -3.37 -2.43 1.61
CA LEU A 187 -2.49 -3.60 1.54
C LEU A 187 -2.82 -4.68 2.57
N VAL A 188 -3.18 -4.27 3.79
CA VAL A 188 -3.61 -5.21 4.84
C VAL A 188 -4.90 -5.90 4.44
N VAL A 189 -5.91 -5.15 4.00
CA VAL A 189 -7.22 -5.69 3.60
C VAL A 189 -7.04 -6.65 2.43
N ASP A 190 -6.31 -6.26 1.38
CA ASP A 190 -6.04 -7.11 0.22
C ASP A 190 -5.27 -8.37 0.60
N GLY A 191 -4.26 -8.24 1.46
CA GLY A 191 -3.48 -9.37 1.96
C GLY A 191 -4.31 -10.33 2.79
N THR A 192 -5.11 -9.82 3.73
CA THR A 192 -6.04 -10.63 4.52
C THR A 192 -7.05 -11.32 3.62
N LEU A 193 -7.64 -10.59 2.67
CA LEU A 193 -8.64 -11.13 1.76
C LEU A 193 -8.07 -12.26 0.89
N LEU A 194 -6.85 -12.10 0.37
CA LEU A 194 -6.15 -13.14 -0.37
C LEU A 194 -6.07 -14.42 0.46
N VAL A 195 -5.54 -14.32 1.67
CA VAL A 195 -5.28 -15.53 2.46
C VAL A 195 -6.57 -16.12 3.01
N THR A 196 -7.48 -15.27 3.49
CA THR A 196 -8.82 -15.68 3.89
C THR A 196 -9.51 -16.41 2.74
N PHE A 197 -9.45 -15.92 1.51
CA PHE A 197 -10.03 -16.64 0.38
C PHE A 197 -9.40 -18.02 0.16
N PHE A 198 -8.08 -18.14 0.17
CA PHE A 198 -7.41 -19.43 -0.02
C PHE A 198 -7.71 -20.42 1.11
N ILE A 199 -7.87 -19.94 2.34
CA ILE A 199 -8.26 -20.78 3.49
C ILE A 199 -9.75 -21.16 3.39
N ILE A 200 -10.64 -20.20 3.16
CA ILE A 200 -12.09 -20.41 3.08
C ILE A 200 -12.45 -21.34 1.91
N ALA A 201 -11.86 -21.11 0.75
CA ALA A 201 -12.15 -21.88 -0.45
C ALA A 201 -11.62 -23.32 -0.35
N GLN A 202 -10.69 -23.59 0.55
CA GLN A 202 -10.22 -24.95 0.83
C GLN A 202 -11.01 -25.62 1.95
N SER A 203 -11.33 -24.91 3.04
CA SER A 203 -11.84 -25.57 4.25
C SER A 203 -12.37 -24.61 5.32
N LEU A 204 -13.47 -23.90 5.07
CA LEU A 204 -14.29 -23.41 6.20
C LEU A 204 -15.08 -24.57 6.79
N HIS A 205 -14.86 -24.89 8.06
CA HIS A 205 -15.58 -25.92 8.80
C HIS A 205 -16.58 -25.27 9.75
N PHE A 206 -17.87 -25.39 9.47
CA PHE A 206 -18.90 -25.08 10.47
C PHE A 206 -19.19 -26.33 11.30
N ASN A 207 -18.57 -26.44 12.48
CA ASN A 207 -18.68 -27.63 13.30
C ASN A 207 -19.93 -27.61 14.19
N ASN A 208 -21.06 -28.07 13.66
CA ASN A 208 -22.22 -28.50 14.44
C ASN A 208 -22.20 -30.04 14.54
N GLY A 209 -21.39 -30.60 15.46
CA GLY A 209 -21.41 -32.03 15.76
C GLY A 209 -20.49 -32.95 14.93
N GLY A 210 -19.50 -32.40 14.25
CA GLY A 210 -18.42 -33.13 13.57
C GLY A 210 -18.42 -33.02 12.03
N THR A 211 -19.44 -32.40 11.44
CA THR A 211 -19.56 -32.28 9.97
C THR A 211 -18.89 -31.01 9.46
N SER A 212 -17.89 -31.17 8.62
CA SER A 212 -17.32 -30.09 7.81
C SER A 212 -18.32 -29.65 6.75
N ILE A 213 -18.68 -28.37 6.72
CA ILE A 213 -19.56 -27.81 5.67
C ILE A 213 -18.71 -26.90 4.79
N HIS A 214 -18.41 -27.35 3.58
CA HIS A 214 -17.70 -26.48 2.63
C HIS A 214 -18.63 -25.33 2.19
N ILE A 215 -18.11 -24.12 2.09
CA ILE A 215 -18.91 -22.95 1.64
C ILE A 215 -18.93 -22.87 0.12
N PHE A 216 -17.78 -23.09 -0.51
CA PHE A 216 -17.61 -23.03 -1.95
C PHE A 216 -17.26 -24.39 -2.54
N SER A 217 -17.79 -24.67 -3.73
CA SER A 217 -17.34 -25.80 -4.54
C SER A 217 -15.98 -25.48 -5.14
N TRP A 218 -14.93 -26.13 -4.63
CA TRP A 218 -13.55 -25.86 -5.05
C TRP A 218 -13.34 -26.11 -6.55
N GLU A 219 -14.06 -27.07 -7.14
CA GLU A 219 -13.99 -27.39 -8.57
C GLU A 219 -14.42 -26.21 -9.45
N HIS A 220 -15.44 -25.46 -9.02
CA HIS A 220 -15.98 -24.31 -9.74
C HIS A 220 -15.20 -23.01 -9.45
N VAL A 221 -14.65 -22.89 -8.24
CA VAL A 221 -13.88 -21.70 -7.82
C VAL A 221 -12.40 -21.77 -8.21
N ALA A 222 -11.85 -22.97 -8.39
CA ALA A 222 -10.44 -23.18 -8.75
C ALA A 222 -9.99 -22.42 -10.03
N PRO A 223 -10.76 -22.39 -11.12
CA PRO A 223 -10.40 -21.64 -12.32
C PRO A 223 -10.28 -20.12 -12.08
N LEU A 224 -11.02 -19.58 -11.10
CA LEU A 224 -11.04 -18.15 -10.78
C LEU A 224 -9.82 -17.68 -9.97
N ARG A 225 -8.93 -18.60 -9.52
CA ARG A 225 -7.73 -18.24 -8.74
C ARG A 225 -6.79 -17.30 -9.50
N GLY A 226 -6.64 -17.50 -10.81
CA GLY A 226 -5.82 -16.60 -11.63
C GLY A 226 -6.37 -15.18 -11.65
N LEU A 227 -7.70 -15.05 -11.74
CA LEU A 227 -8.40 -13.76 -11.67
C LEU A 227 -8.21 -13.10 -10.29
N LEU A 228 -8.32 -13.87 -9.20
CA LEU A 228 -8.07 -13.39 -7.84
C LEU A 228 -6.64 -12.86 -7.65
N ILE A 229 -5.65 -13.68 -8.01
CA ILE A 229 -4.24 -13.32 -7.89
C ILE A 229 -3.95 -12.07 -8.74
N GLY A 230 -4.53 -11.99 -9.93
CA GLY A 230 -4.49 -10.80 -10.77
C GLY A 230 -5.10 -9.57 -10.10
N ALA A 231 -6.33 -9.68 -9.59
CA ALA A 231 -7.05 -8.59 -8.93
C ALA A 231 -6.29 -8.04 -7.72
N ILE A 232 -5.87 -8.93 -6.83
CA ILE A 232 -5.14 -8.57 -5.62
C ILE A 232 -3.73 -8.08 -5.94
N GLY A 233 -3.03 -8.73 -6.87
CA GLY A 233 -1.72 -8.28 -7.32
C GLY A 233 -1.75 -6.86 -7.88
N PHE A 234 -2.78 -6.55 -8.69
CA PHE A 234 -2.98 -5.21 -9.24
C PHE A 234 -3.30 -4.19 -8.14
N SER A 235 -4.13 -4.56 -7.16
CA SER A 235 -4.47 -3.72 -6.02
C SER A 235 -3.26 -3.44 -5.11
N VAL A 236 -2.44 -4.46 -4.83
CA VAL A 236 -1.18 -4.34 -4.09
C VAL A 236 -0.23 -3.38 -4.79
N ILE A 237 -0.07 -3.49 -6.11
CA ILE A 237 0.72 -2.56 -6.91
C ILE A 237 0.17 -1.13 -6.79
N ALA A 238 -1.15 -0.95 -6.88
CA ALA A 238 -1.80 0.35 -6.71
C ALA A 238 -1.49 0.97 -5.35
N HIS A 239 -1.67 0.21 -4.27
CA HIS A 239 -1.43 0.71 -2.92
C HIS A 239 0.07 0.96 -2.65
N ALA A 240 0.96 0.13 -3.18
CA ALA A 240 2.41 0.34 -3.10
C ALA A 240 2.84 1.61 -3.85
N LEU A 241 2.34 1.82 -5.08
CA LEU A 241 2.61 3.05 -5.83
C LEU A 241 2.01 4.27 -5.15
N ALA A 242 0.80 4.17 -4.59
CA ALA A 242 0.17 5.24 -3.82
C ALA A 242 1.00 5.60 -2.57
N LEU A 243 1.59 4.61 -1.92
CA LEU A 243 2.45 4.80 -0.76
C LEU A 243 3.76 5.52 -1.12
N VAL A 244 4.35 5.20 -2.27
CA VAL A 244 5.60 5.80 -2.76
C VAL A 244 5.35 7.21 -3.30
N LEU A 245 4.39 7.35 -4.22
CA LEU A 245 4.09 8.61 -4.91
C LEU A 245 3.42 9.62 -3.98
N ARG A 246 2.61 9.17 -3.01
CA ARG A 246 1.88 9.97 -2.02
C ARG A 246 0.91 11.03 -2.56
N HIS A 247 0.69 11.08 -3.87
CA HIS A 247 -0.25 11.98 -4.52
C HIS A 247 -0.98 11.19 -5.61
N TRP A 248 -2.24 11.53 -5.84
CA TRP A 248 -3.02 10.94 -6.93
C TRP A 248 -2.51 11.44 -8.28
N SER A 249 -1.82 10.58 -9.02
CA SER A 249 -1.56 10.80 -10.45
C SER A 249 -2.68 10.16 -11.28
N ASN A 250 -2.92 10.66 -12.49
CA ASN A 250 -3.92 10.08 -13.40
C ASN A 250 -3.66 8.58 -13.63
N GLY A 251 -2.39 8.19 -13.78
CA GLY A 251 -2.00 6.79 -13.93
C GLY A 251 -2.30 5.95 -12.69
N LEU A 252 -2.05 6.48 -11.49
CA LEU A 252 -2.36 5.80 -10.23
C LEU A 252 -3.87 5.65 -10.02
N MET A 253 -4.67 6.67 -10.38
CA MET A 253 -6.13 6.60 -10.32
C MET A 253 -6.68 5.55 -11.28
N LEU A 254 -6.18 5.49 -12.52
CA LEU A 254 -6.57 4.47 -13.49
C LEU A 254 -6.23 3.07 -12.98
N LEU A 255 -5.04 2.89 -12.39
CA LEU A 255 -4.60 1.61 -11.85
C LEU A 255 -5.46 1.18 -10.65
N ALA A 256 -5.73 2.08 -9.71
CA ALA A 256 -6.62 1.82 -8.58
C ALA A 256 -8.07 1.57 -9.01
N THR A 257 -8.58 2.30 -10.01
CA THR A 257 -9.93 2.07 -10.54
C THR A 257 -10.01 0.72 -11.24
N GLY A 258 -9.01 0.38 -12.04
CA GLY A 258 -8.89 -0.91 -12.71
C GLY A 258 -8.84 -2.07 -11.72
N SER A 259 -8.09 -1.95 -10.62
CA SER A 259 -8.05 -3.00 -9.59
C SER A 259 -9.42 -3.18 -8.91
N GLN A 260 -10.14 -2.10 -8.63
CA GLN A 260 -11.48 -2.19 -8.03
C GLN A 260 -12.50 -2.82 -8.97
N ILE A 261 -12.47 -2.48 -10.26
CA ILE A 261 -13.33 -3.11 -11.28
C ILE A 261 -13.01 -4.61 -11.38
N LEU A 262 -11.73 -4.98 -11.41
CA LEU A 262 -11.31 -6.37 -11.52
C LEU A 262 -11.72 -7.19 -10.28
N SER A 263 -11.57 -6.64 -9.08
CA SER A 263 -12.08 -7.23 -7.85
C SER A 263 -13.59 -7.38 -7.86
N ALA A 264 -14.33 -6.36 -8.32
CA ALA A 264 -15.79 -6.41 -8.42
C ALA A 264 -16.25 -7.50 -9.41
N VAL A 265 -15.58 -7.65 -10.56
CA VAL A 265 -15.85 -8.73 -11.51
C VAL A 265 -15.57 -10.09 -10.86
N PHE A 266 -14.46 -10.24 -10.16
CA PHE A 266 -14.13 -11.47 -9.43
C PHE A 266 -15.21 -11.83 -8.40
N PHE A 267 -15.55 -10.92 -7.49
CA PHE A 267 -16.60 -11.20 -6.51
C PHE A 267 -17.96 -11.42 -7.15
N GLY A 268 -18.28 -10.69 -8.21
CA GLY A 268 -19.49 -10.91 -8.99
C GLY A 268 -19.57 -12.31 -9.57
N SER A 269 -18.48 -12.80 -10.18
CA SER A 269 -18.44 -14.17 -10.72
C SER A 269 -18.64 -15.23 -9.65
N ILE A 270 -18.15 -15.01 -8.43
CA ILE A 270 -18.32 -15.98 -7.33
C ILE A 270 -19.74 -15.95 -6.77
N LEU A 271 -20.27 -14.75 -6.52
CA LEU A 271 -21.55 -14.58 -5.82
C LEU A 271 -22.77 -14.83 -6.71
N LEU A 272 -22.67 -14.54 -8.02
CA LEU A 272 -23.80 -14.65 -8.94
C LEU A 272 -24.01 -16.07 -9.49
N ASP A 273 -22.95 -16.88 -9.57
CA ASP A 273 -23.06 -18.25 -10.06
C ASP A 273 -23.36 -19.20 -8.90
N THR A 274 -24.58 -19.73 -8.91
CA THR A 274 -25.07 -20.66 -7.89
C THR A 274 -24.23 -21.94 -7.80
N ALA A 275 -23.54 -22.33 -8.88
CA ALA A 275 -22.68 -23.51 -8.91
C ALA A 275 -21.41 -23.35 -8.05
N ASN A 276 -21.01 -22.12 -7.73
CA ASN A 276 -19.89 -21.88 -6.83
C ASN A 276 -20.20 -22.21 -5.38
N TRP A 277 -21.48 -22.23 -5.00
CA TRP A 277 -21.89 -22.55 -3.64
C TRP A 277 -21.93 -24.06 -3.44
N HIS A 278 -21.41 -24.53 -2.30
CA HIS A 278 -21.42 -25.96 -2.02
C HIS A 278 -22.84 -26.44 -1.65
N PRO A 279 -23.28 -27.63 -2.10
CA PRO A 279 -24.60 -28.17 -1.74
C PRO A 279 -24.82 -28.29 -0.22
N GLU A 280 -23.80 -28.67 0.54
CA GLU A 280 -23.89 -28.78 2.02
C GLU A 280 -24.25 -27.45 2.69
N LEU A 281 -23.82 -26.32 2.12
CA LEU A 281 -24.20 -25.00 2.61
C LEU A 281 -25.69 -24.78 2.40
N ILE A 282 -26.22 -25.18 1.24
CA ILE A 282 -27.66 -25.06 0.93
C ILE A 282 -28.46 -25.91 1.90
N ASP A 283 -28.04 -27.16 2.15
CA ASP A 283 -28.70 -28.06 3.11
C ASP A 283 -28.64 -27.50 4.53
N PHE A 284 -27.52 -26.91 4.93
CA PHE A 284 -27.38 -26.25 6.23
C PHE A 284 -28.31 -25.03 6.37
N LEU A 285 -28.36 -24.17 5.35
CA LEU A 285 -29.28 -23.03 5.32
C LEU A 285 -30.75 -23.50 5.33
N GLN A 286 -31.04 -24.64 4.70
CA GLN A 286 -32.35 -25.26 4.72
C GLN A 286 -32.76 -25.66 6.14
N GLN A 287 -31.86 -26.30 6.88
CA GLN A 287 -32.11 -26.69 8.27
C GLN A 287 -32.25 -25.47 9.20
N LEU A 288 -31.42 -24.44 8.99
CA LEU A 288 -31.40 -23.26 9.83
C LEU A 288 -32.64 -22.38 9.64
N PHE A 289 -33.04 -22.16 8.39
CA PHE A 289 -34.14 -21.25 8.05
C PHE A 289 -35.49 -21.94 7.78
N LYS A 290 -35.51 -23.29 7.72
CA LYS A 290 -36.70 -24.10 7.38
C LYS A 290 -37.36 -23.69 6.06
N LEU A 291 -36.54 -23.27 5.09
CA LEU A 291 -36.98 -22.85 3.75
C LEU A 291 -36.85 -24.01 2.77
N ASN A 292 -37.52 -23.91 1.63
CA ASN A 292 -37.31 -24.84 0.51
C ASN A 292 -35.99 -24.53 -0.22
N PRO A 293 -35.29 -25.50 -0.82
CA PRO A 293 -34.03 -25.27 -1.55
C PRO A 293 -34.16 -24.22 -2.66
N THR A 294 -35.28 -24.21 -3.38
CA THR A 294 -35.57 -23.23 -4.43
C THR A 294 -35.69 -21.82 -3.88
N GLU A 295 -36.32 -21.63 -2.72
CA GLU A 295 -36.43 -20.33 -2.04
C GLU A 295 -35.07 -19.85 -1.51
N ILE A 296 -34.19 -20.76 -1.11
CA ILE A 296 -32.83 -20.44 -0.69
C ILE A 296 -32.00 -19.98 -1.88
N MET A 297 -32.05 -20.71 -2.99
CA MET A 297 -31.35 -20.33 -4.23
C MET A 297 -31.81 -18.96 -4.73
N GLU A 298 -33.13 -18.72 -4.79
CA GLU A 298 -33.68 -17.41 -5.20
C GLU A 298 -33.22 -16.27 -4.26
N ARG A 299 -33.21 -16.52 -2.95
CA ARG A 299 -32.70 -15.54 -1.96
C ARG A 299 -31.19 -15.34 -2.07
N MET A 300 -30.43 -16.37 -2.41
CA MET A 300 -28.97 -16.29 -2.60
C MET A 300 -28.64 -15.55 -3.89
N GLU A 301 -29.36 -15.79 -4.99
CA GLU A 301 -29.24 -15.01 -6.22
C GLU A 301 -29.61 -13.55 -5.98
N MET A 302 -30.69 -13.29 -5.25
CA MET A 302 -31.11 -11.95 -4.86
C MET A 302 -30.03 -11.28 -4.00
N PHE A 303 -29.51 -11.99 -2.99
CA PHE A 303 -28.42 -11.51 -2.14
C PHE A 303 -27.14 -11.24 -2.94
N GLY A 304 -26.76 -12.14 -3.84
CA GLY A 304 -25.62 -11.98 -4.75
C GLY A 304 -25.78 -10.75 -5.63
N THR A 305 -26.95 -10.58 -6.22
CA THR A 305 -27.30 -9.41 -7.04
C THR A 305 -27.23 -8.12 -6.23
N TRP A 306 -27.85 -8.06 -5.05
CA TRP A 306 -27.79 -6.87 -4.18
C TRP A 306 -26.38 -6.60 -3.64
N SER A 307 -25.59 -7.65 -3.40
CA SER A 307 -24.19 -7.53 -2.99
C SER A 307 -23.35 -6.94 -4.11
N VAL A 308 -23.52 -7.40 -5.35
CA VAL A 308 -22.85 -6.84 -6.52
C VAL A 308 -23.27 -5.39 -6.77
N VAL A 309 -24.57 -5.09 -6.69
CA VAL A 309 -25.07 -3.70 -6.80
C VAL A 309 -24.50 -2.83 -5.70
N GLY A 310 -24.46 -3.31 -4.45
CA GLY A 310 -23.87 -2.60 -3.32
C GLY A 310 -22.36 -2.35 -3.51
N ILE A 311 -21.61 -3.35 -3.97
CA ILE A 311 -20.18 -3.21 -4.31
C ILE A 311 -20.00 -2.20 -5.45
N MET A 312 -20.80 -2.27 -6.51
CA MET A 312 -20.74 -1.29 -7.61
C MET A 312 -21.03 0.12 -7.13
N LEU A 313 -22.05 0.33 -6.30
CA LEU A 313 -22.37 1.64 -5.71
C LEU A 313 -21.23 2.13 -4.80
N LEU A 314 -20.61 1.25 -4.01
CA LEU A 314 -19.44 1.58 -3.20
C LEU A 314 -18.25 1.96 -4.08
N VAL A 315 -17.96 1.21 -5.14
CA VAL A 315 -16.89 1.51 -6.10
C VAL A 315 -17.16 2.85 -6.78
N ILE A 316 -18.38 3.09 -7.26
CA ILE A 316 -18.81 4.39 -7.82
C ILE A 316 -18.62 5.50 -6.80
N TYR A 317 -19.03 5.30 -5.54
CA TYR A 317 -18.85 6.27 -4.47
C TYR A 317 -17.36 6.56 -4.22
N LEU A 318 -16.51 5.54 -4.13
CA LEU A 318 -15.08 5.67 -3.91
C LEU A 318 -14.39 6.37 -5.08
N ILE A 319 -14.75 6.01 -6.32
CA ILE A 319 -14.30 6.69 -7.54
C ILE A 319 -14.74 8.16 -7.48
N THR A 320 -16.00 8.42 -7.16
CA THR A 320 -16.55 9.78 -7.08
C THR A 320 -15.82 10.59 -6.01
N GLN A 321 -15.54 10.03 -4.84
CA GLN A 321 -14.74 10.67 -3.79
C GLN A 321 -13.33 10.99 -4.27
N GLN A 322 -12.64 10.05 -4.94
CA GLN A 322 -11.32 10.28 -5.51
C GLN A 322 -11.34 11.39 -6.59
N PHE A 323 -12.35 11.40 -7.46
CA PHE A 323 -12.51 12.45 -8.48
C PHE A 323 -12.91 13.80 -7.89
N LEU A 324 -13.74 13.84 -6.85
CA LEU A 324 -14.16 15.06 -6.17
C LEU A 324 -12.95 15.74 -5.51
N GLN A 325 -12.09 14.95 -4.84
CA GLN A 325 -10.82 15.42 -4.28
C GLN A 325 -9.94 16.07 -5.35
N VAL A 326 -9.83 15.47 -6.54
CA VAL A 326 -9.04 16.00 -7.67
C VAL A 326 -9.68 17.25 -8.29
N ARG A 327 -11.01 17.30 -8.41
CA ARG A 327 -11.73 18.40 -9.08
C ARG A 327 -11.79 19.66 -8.21
N ILE A 328 -12.00 19.49 -6.90
CA ILE A 328 -11.87 20.57 -5.91
C ILE A 328 -10.45 21.15 -5.97
N TRP A 329 -9.43 20.29 -6.07
CA TRP A 329 -8.04 20.73 -6.18
C TRP A 329 -7.76 21.52 -7.47
N LYS A 330 -8.21 21.03 -8.65
CA LYS A 330 -8.06 21.78 -9.92
C LYS A 330 -8.73 23.15 -9.91
N ARG A 331 -9.88 23.30 -9.25
CA ARG A 331 -10.55 24.61 -9.09
C ARG A 331 -9.78 25.51 -8.13
N PHE A 332 -9.22 24.96 -7.06
CA PHE A 332 -8.44 25.73 -6.09
C PHE A 332 -7.15 26.28 -6.72
N THR A 333 -6.46 25.50 -7.56
CA THR A 333 -5.27 25.96 -8.28
C THR A 333 -5.60 27.05 -9.30
N SER A 334 -6.72 26.94 -10.04
CA SER A 334 -7.12 27.97 -11.02
C SER A 334 -7.54 29.31 -10.39
N ILE A 335 -7.92 29.31 -9.10
CA ILE A 335 -8.25 30.54 -8.36
C ILE A 335 -6.99 31.20 -7.80
N LEU A 336 -5.94 30.42 -7.52
CA LEU A 336 -4.65 30.93 -7.04
C LEU A 336 -3.73 31.44 -8.17
N ASP A 337 -3.97 30.99 -9.40
CA ASP A 337 -3.22 31.43 -10.60
C ASP A 337 -3.81 32.70 -11.25
N ASN A 338 -5.01 33.14 -10.82
CA ASN A 338 -5.62 34.44 -11.14
C ASN A 338 -5.44 35.41 -9.97
#